data_AF-A0A9D6KLG2-F1
#
_entry.id   AF-A0A9D6KLG2-F1
#
_cell.length_a   1.000
_cell.length_b   1.000
_cell.length_c   1.000
_cell.angle_alpha   90.00
_cell.angle_beta   90.00
_cell.angle_gamma   90.00
#
_symmetry.space_group_name_H-M   'P 1'
#
loop_
_entity.id
_entity.type
_entity.pdbx_description
1 polymer ?
#
loop_
_entity_poly.entity_id
_entity_poly.type
_entity_poly.pdbx_seq_one_letter_code
_entity_poly.pdbx_strand_id
1 'polypeptide(L)'
;MRPSGGYRTLRSFQVTTIIYDATVAFCERFIDKRARTTDQMVQAARSGRQNIAEGSRASATSSQTELRLVNVTRASLDELLLDYEDFLRQRGLRQWGKDDLESRAVREVGRRHRTDRSDAAPYARWLTHVDPSVVANATICLIHQANYLLDQQIAALERGFIQAGGYSERLAAARLEQRRGRDPTDPPDRSDPLPLCPLCGKVMVVRTARKGERAGSQFLGCSGYPECKGTQKVDGSDRSGGSVRSKK
;
A
#
# COMPACT_ATOMS: atom_id res chain seq x y z
N MET A 1 -3.03 13.32 9.06
CA MET A 1 -3.04 11.92 8.55
C MET A 1 -3.46 11.93 7.09
N ARG A 2 -3.00 10.97 6.26
CA ARG A 2 -3.44 10.91 4.85
C ARG A 2 -4.92 10.47 4.76
N PRO A 3 -5.75 11.09 3.91
CA PRO A 3 -7.10 10.60 3.64
C PRO A 3 -7.05 9.17 3.07
N SER A 4 -7.94 8.28 3.51
CA SER A 4 -8.07 6.91 2.97
C SER A 4 -9.48 6.62 2.47
N GLY A 5 -9.63 5.59 1.63
CA GLY A 5 -10.95 5.12 1.17
C GLY A 5 -11.60 5.95 0.05
N GLY A 6 -10.95 7.02 -0.43
CA GLY A 6 -11.40 7.85 -1.56
C GLY A 6 -11.21 7.21 -2.94
N TYR A 7 -10.97 5.90 -3.05
CA TYR A 7 -10.60 5.24 -4.31
C TYR A 7 -11.61 5.43 -5.45
N ARG A 8 -12.89 5.67 -5.15
CA ARG A 8 -13.94 5.85 -6.17
C ARG A 8 -13.72 7.07 -7.06
N THR A 9 -12.98 8.06 -6.58
CA THR A 9 -12.62 9.26 -7.35
C THR A 9 -11.30 9.09 -8.11
N LEU A 10 -10.55 8.02 -7.86
CA LEU A 10 -9.33 7.74 -8.62
C LEU A 10 -9.68 7.33 -10.05
N ARG A 11 -9.05 7.99 -11.01
CA ARG A 11 -9.21 7.63 -12.43
C ARG A 11 -8.73 6.22 -12.74
N SER A 12 -7.64 5.79 -12.09
CA SER A 12 -7.15 4.41 -12.18
C SER A 12 -8.24 3.40 -11.78
N PHE A 13 -9.00 3.69 -10.71
CA PHE A 13 -10.12 2.84 -10.28
C PHE A 13 -11.30 2.86 -11.26
N GLN A 14 -11.64 4.04 -11.79
CA GLN A 14 -12.76 4.20 -12.74
C GLN A 14 -12.47 3.45 -14.05
N VAL A 15 -11.30 3.66 -14.65
CA VAL A 15 -10.91 3.00 -15.90
C VAL A 15 -10.78 1.49 -15.72
N THR A 16 -10.20 1.01 -14.61
CA THR A 16 -10.14 -0.43 -14.31
C THR A 16 -11.51 -1.06 -14.06
N THR A 17 -12.49 -0.29 -13.58
CA THR A 17 -13.88 -0.76 -13.49
C THR A 17 -14.47 -0.99 -14.88
N ILE A 18 -14.27 -0.03 -15.81
CA ILE A 18 -14.73 -0.18 -17.20
C ILE A 18 -14.05 -1.38 -17.87
N ILE A 19 -12.74 -1.58 -17.65
CA ILE A 19 -12.00 -2.74 -18.17
C ILE A 19 -12.60 -4.04 -17.62
N TYR A 20 -12.89 -4.10 -16.31
CA TYR A 20 -13.50 -5.29 -15.70
C TYR A 20 -14.84 -5.63 -16.35
N ASP A 21 -15.75 -4.66 -16.44
CA ASP A 21 -17.08 -4.89 -17.01
C ASP A 21 -17.00 -5.25 -18.51
N ALA A 22 -16.11 -4.58 -19.27
CA ALA A 22 -15.84 -4.91 -20.67
C ALA A 22 -15.26 -6.31 -20.84
N THR A 23 -14.39 -6.76 -19.92
CA THR A 23 -13.77 -8.09 -19.97
C THR A 23 -14.80 -9.18 -19.72
N VAL A 24 -15.67 -9.00 -18.71
CA VAL A 24 -16.78 -9.94 -18.46
C VAL A 24 -17.66 -10.07 -19.69
N ALA A 25 -18.13 -8.93 -20.24
CA ALA A 25 -18.98 -8.93 -21.43
C ALA A 25 -18.27 -9.51 -22.67
N PHE A 26 -16.96 -9.27 -22.83
CA PHE A 26 -16.18 -9.82 -23.92
C PHE A 26 -16.08 -11.35 -23.83
N CYS A 27 -15.71 -11.88 -22.66
CA CYS A 27 -15.60 -13.32 -22.45
C CYS A 27 -16.94 -14.02 -22.66
N GLU A 28 -18.05 -13.45 -22.16
CA GLU A 28 -19.39 -14.01 -22.35
C GLU A 28 -19.81 -14.12 -23.82
N ARG A 29 -19.35 -13.20 -24.67
CA ARG A 29 -19.75 -13.08 -26.08
C ARG A 29 -18.82 -13.80 -27.05
N PHE A 30 -17.52 -13.82 -26.78
CA PHE A 30 -16.51 -14.16 -27.79
C PHE A 30 -15.54 -15.26 -27.38
N ILE A 31 -15.61 -15.73 -26.13
CA ILE A 31 -14.79 -16.83 -25.64
C ILE A 31 -15.70 -18.00 -25.25
N ASP A 32 -15.23 -19.23 -25.49
CA ASP A 32 -15.94 -20.41 -25.02
C ASP A 32 -16.04 -20.38 -23.49
N LYS A 33 -17.25 -20.55 -22.96
CA LYS A 33 -17.55 -20.54 -21.52
C LYS A 33 -16.83 -21.64 -20.75
N ARG A 34 -16.37 -22.70 -21.43
CA ARG A 34 -15.61 -23.82 -20.84
C ARG A 34 -14.10 -23.61 -20.93
N ALA A 35 -13.64 -22.57 -21.64
CA ALA A 35 -12.22 -22.28 -21.73
C ALA A 35 -11.72 -21.65 -20.43
N ARG A 36 -10.62 -22.19 -19.91
CA ARG A 36 -9.91 -21.66 -18.73
C ARG A 36 -9.50 -20.19 -18.91
N THR A 37 -9.30 -19.75 -20.16
CA THR A 37 -8.97 -18.37 -20.51
C THR A 37 -10.03 -17.38 -20.03
N THR A 38 -11.31 -17.75 -20.03
CA THR A 38 -12.40 -16.89 -19.50
C THR A 38 -12.16 -16.53 -18.04
N ASP A 39 -11.89 -17.53 -17.20
CA ASP A 39 -11.64 -17.32 -15.77
C ASP A 39 -10.36 -16.50 -15.53
N GLN A 40 -9.32 -16.76 -16.31
CA GLN A 40 -8.04 -16.06 -16.20
C GLN A 40 -8.19 -14.57 -16.50
N MET A 41 -8.80 -14.23 -17.64
CA MET A 41 -9.03 -12.83 -18.04
C MET A 41 -9.91 -12.09 -17.03
N VAL A 42 -11.04 -12.69 -16.62
CA VAL A 42 -11.97 -12.06 -15.67
C VAL A 42 -11.30 -11.87 -14.31
N GLN A 43 -10.50 -12.83 -13.84
CA GLN A 43 -9.77 -12.74 -12.58
C GLN A 43 -8.70 -11.64 -12.62
N ALA A 44 -7.94 -11.54 -13.73
CA ALA A 44 -6.93 -10.50 -13.92
C ALA A 44 -7.57 -9.09 -13.90
N ALA A 45 -8.67 -8.91 -14.63
CA ALA A 45 -9.41 -7.65 -14.65
C ALA A 45 -10.01 -7.30 -13.27
N ARG A 46 -10.56 -8.30 -12.55
CA ARG A 46 -11.12 -8.14 -11.20
C ARG A 46 -10.05 -7.73 -10.19
N SER A 47 -8.90 -8.41 -10.22
CA SER A 47 -7.73 -8.14 -9.38
C SER A 47 -7.34 -6.66 -9.48
N GLY A 48 -7.29 -6.12 -10.70
CA GLY A 48 -6.89 -4.74 -10.94
C GLY A 48 -7.70 -3.72 -10.14
N ARG A 49 -9.04 -3.80 -10.19
CA ARG A 49 -9.93 -2.90 -9.45
C ARG A 49 -9.87 -3.12 -7.93
N GLN A 50 -9.80 -4.38 -7.48
CA GLN A 50 -9.84 -4.72 -6.05
C GLN A 50 -8.62 -4.23 -5.29
N ASN A 51 -7.43 -4.42 -5.86
CA ASN A 51 -6.19 -4.01 -5.23
C ASN A 51 -6.07 -2.48 -5.11
N ILE A 52 -6.62 -1.70 -6.05
CA ILE A 52 -6.71 -0.23 -5.90
C ILE A 52 -7.61 0.12 -4.70
N ALA A 53 -8.77 -0.51 -4.56
CA ALA A 53 -9.69 -0.23 -3.46
C ALA A 53 -9.11 -0.64 -2.10
N GLU A 54 -8.46 -1.79 -2.03
CA GLU A 54 -7.78 -2.27 -0.82
C GLU A 54 -6.60 -1.38 -0.45
N GLY A 55 -5.73 -1.05 -1.42
CA GLY A 55 -4.57 -0.19 -1.22
C GLY A 55 -4.97 1.20 -0.73
N SER A 56 -6.00 1.79 -1.33
CA SER A 56 -6.51 3.10 -0.90
C SER A 56 -7.10 3.08 0.52
N ARG A 57 -7.72 1.97 0.96
CA ARG A 57 -8.18 1.84 2.36
C ARG A 57 -7.01 1.66 3.33
N ALA A 58 -6.01 0.89 2.93
CA ALA A 58 -4.79 0.66 3.72
C ALA A 58 -3.86 1.89 3.80
N SER A 59 -3.99 2.84 2.87
CA SER A 59 -3.12 4.03 2.76
C SER A 59 -3.00 4.86 4.05
N ALA A 60 -4.03 4.87 4.90
CA ALA A 60 -4.01 5.57 6.19
C ALA A 60 -3.02 4.96 7.18
N THR A 61 -2.80 3.64 7.12
CA THR A 61 -2.00 2.88 8.08
C THR A 61 -0.71 2.32 7.49
N SER A 62 -0.64 2.11 6.17
CA SER A 62 0.54 1.57 5.49
C SER A 62 0.64 2.03 4.04
N SER A 63 1.51 3.02 3.80
CA SER A 63 1.86 3.46 2.43
C SER A 63 2.62 2.39 1.65
N GLN A 64 3.33 1.49 2.34
CA GLN A 64 4.01 0.35 1.70
C GLN A 64 3.01 -0.67 1.14
N THR A 65 1.95 -0.96 1.91
CA THR A 65 0.88 -1.86 1.46
C THR A 65 0.14 -1.26 0.27
N GLU A 66 -0.15 0.04 0.29
CA GLU A 66 -0.74 0.75 -0.84
C GLU A 66 0.12 0.61 -2.10
N LEU A 67 1.42 0.94 -2.02
CA LEU A 67 2.35 0.81 -3.14
C LEU A 67 2.42 -0.62 -3.68
N ARG A 68 2.49 -1.62 -2.80
CA ARG A 68 2.50 -3.03 -3.19
C ARG A 68 1.24 -3.41 -3.97
N LEU A 69 0.06 -3.03 -3.47
CA LEU A 69 -1.21 -3.38 -4.12
C LEU A 69 -1.38 -2.67 -5.48
N VAL A 70 -0.95 -1.42 -5.61
CA VAL A 70 -0.95 -0.71 -6.90
C VAL A 70 -0.02 -1.41 -7.91
N ASN A 71 1.15 -1.89 -7.47
CA ASN A 71 2.04 -2.70 -8.32
C ASN A 71 1.39 -4.03 -8.75
N VAL A 72 0.65 -4.71 -7.86
CA VAL A 72 -0.11 -5.92 -8.24
C VAL A 72 -1.18 -5.59 -9.29
N THR A 73 -1.92 -4.48 -9.13
CA THR A 73 -2.86 -4.02 -10.17
C THR A 73 -2.17 -3.84 -11.52
N ARG A 74 -1.01 -3.18 -11.54
CA ARG A 74 -0.25 -2.92 -12.77
C ARG A 74 0.17 -4.20 -13.48
N ALA A 75 0.61 -5.20 -12.72
CA ALA A 75 0.96 -6.52 -13.25
C ALA A 75 -0.26 -7.29 -13.78
N SER A 76 -1.38 -7.30 -13.04
CA SER A 76 -2.61 -7.98 -13.49
C SER A 76 -3.17 -7.38 -14.79
N LEU A 77 -2.99 -6.09 -15.03
CA LEU A 77 -3.38 -5.47 -16.30
C LEU A 77 -2.43 -5.80 -17.46
N ASP A 78 -1.14 -6.05 -17.21
CA ASP A 78 -0.23 -6.55 -18.25
C ASP A 78 -0.55 -8.00 -18.63
N GLU A 79 -0.92 -8.84 -17.67
CA GLU A 79 -1.42 -10.20 -17.96
C GLU A 79 -2.67 -10.13 -18.84
N LEU A 80 -3.64 -9.30 -18.47
CA LEU A 80 -4.86 -9.10 -19.25
C LEU A 80 -4.59 -8.51 -20.65
N LEU A 81 -3.60 -7.62 -20.77
CA LEU A 81 -3.18 -7.07 -22.06
C LEU A 81 -2.72 -8.20 -22.99
N LEU A 82 -1.84 -9.07 -22.51
CA LEU A 82 -1.34 -10.21 -23.26
C LEU A 82 -2.47 -11.14 -23.69
N ASP A 83 -3.47 -11.39 -22.83
CA ASP A 83 -4.63 -12.21 -23.17
C ASP A 83 -5.43 -11.63 -24.36
N TYR A 84 -5.62 -10.31 -24.42
CA TYR A 84 -6.29 -9.66 -25.54
C TYR A 84 -5.44 -9.67 -26.83
N GLU A 85 -4.13 -9.46 -26.71
CA GLU A 85 -3.20 -9.54 -27.85
C GLU A 85 -3.15 -10.95 -28.42
N ASP A 86 -3.11 -11.96 -27.56
CA ASP A 86 -3.18 -13.36 -27.94
C ASP A 86 -4.51 -13.72 -28.59
N PHE A 87 -5.63 -13.21 -28.06
CA PHE A 87 -6.94 -13.40 -28.68
C PHE A 87 -6.95 -12.91 -30.14
N LEU A 88 -6.42 -11.70 -30.39
CA LEU A 88 -6.34 -11.11 -31.73
C LEU A 88 -5.41 -11.92 -32.64
N ARG A 89 -4.19 -12.19 -32.15
CA ARG A 89 -3.14 -12.89 -32.88
C ARG A 89 -3.55 -14.29 -33.29
N GLN A 90 -4.12 -15.07 -32.37
CA GLN A 90 -4.54 -16.46 -32.62
C GLN A 90 -5.71 -16.57 -33.61
N ARG A 91 -6.48 -15.49 -33.80
CA ARG A 91 -7.64 -15.43 -34.71
C ARG A 91 -7.34 -14.66 -36.00
N GLY A 92 -6.10 -14.21 -36.21
CA GLY A 92 -5.72 -13.41 -37.38
C GLY A 92 -6.44 -12.05 -37.46
N LEU A 93 -6.86 -11.51 -36.32
CA LEU A 93 -7.54 -10.22 -36.25
C LEU A 93 -6.52 -9.08 -36.13
N ARG A 94 -6.78 -7.95 -36.79
CA ARG A 94 -5.88 -6.79 -36.79
C ARG A 94 -5.84 -6.14 -35.40
N GLN A 95 -4.63 -5.99 -34.85
CA GLN A 95 -4.39 -5.12 -33.70
C GLN A 95 -4.23 -3.67 -34.19
N TRP A 96 -4.87 -2.72 -33.51
CA TRP A 96 -4.78 -1.30 -33.82
C TRP A 96 -3.41 -0.76 -33.41
N GLY A 97 -2.82 0.06 -34.28
CA GLY A 97 -1.62 0.80 -33.97
C GLY A 97 -1.90 1.95 -33.01
N LYS A 98 -0.90 2.38 -32.24
CA LYS A 98 -1.05 3.52 -31.30
C LYS A 98 -1.58 4.79 -31.97
N ASP A 99 -1.29 4.98 -33.26
CA ASP A 99 -1.61 6.18 -34.04
C ASP A 99 -2.85 6.03 -34.94
N ASP A 100 -3.51 4.88 -34.89
CA ASP A 100 -4.74 4.66 -35.63
C ASP A 100 -5.85 5.61 -35.15
N LEU A 101 -6.77 5.95 -36.07
CA LEU A 101 -7.90 6.83 -35.79
C LEU A 101 -8.74 6.32 -34.61
N GLU A 102 -9.03 5.03 -34.59
CA GLU A 102 -9.81 4.40 -33.51
C GLU A 102 -9.09 4.46 -32.17
N SER A 103 -7.81 4.11 -32.11
CA SER A 103 -7.00 4.19 -30.88
C SER A 103 -6.88 5.61 -30.35
N ARG A 104 -6.76 6.61 -31.23
CA ARG A 104 -6.79 8.03 -30.84
C ARG A 104 -8.16 8.45 -30.33
N ALA A 105 -9.22 7.98 -30.96
CA ALA A 105 -10.59 8.31 -30.58
C ALA A 105 -10.97 7.72 -29.22
N VAL A 106 -10.58 6.48 -28.90
CA VAL A 106 -10.78 5.88 -27.56
C VAL A 106 -10.02 6.69 -26.50
N ARG A 107 -8.76 7.07 -26.77
CA ARG A 107 -7.95 7.90 -25.85
C ARG A 107 -8.52 9.29 -25.64
N GLU A 108 -9.18 9.85 -26.64
CA GLU A 108 -9.79 11.18 -26.55
C GLU A 108 -10.97 11.21 -25.56
N VAL A 109 -11.77 10.14 -25.50
CA VAL A 109 -12.86 10.01 -24.52
C VAL A 109 -12.31 10.12 -23.09
N GLY A 110 -11.25 9.38 -22.77
CA GLY A 110 -10.60 9.45 -21.44
C GLY A 110 -10.00 10.82 -21.12
N ARG A 111 -9.60 11.61 -22.13
CA ARG A 111 -9.08 12.98 -21.93
C ARG A 111 -10.18 14.00 -21.64
N ARG A 112 -11.35 13.88 -22.30
CA ARG A 112 -12.48 14.82 -22.21
C ARG A 112 -13.37 14.59 -20.99
N HIS A 113 -13.65 13.33 -20.66
CA HIS A 113 -14.59 12.98 -19.58
C HIS A 113 -13.86 12.85 -18.24
N ARG A 114 -13.59 14.01 -17.61
CA ARG A 114 -12.72 14.13 -16.41
C ARG A 114 -13.42 13.97 -15.06
N THR A 115 -14.75 13.93 -15.03
CA THR A 115 -15.55 13.96 -13.80
C THR A 115 -16.71 12.97 -13.89
N ASP A 116 -16.64 11.92 -13.07
CA ASP A 116 -17.71 10.95 -12.74
C ASP A 116 -18.29 10.22 -13.98
N ARG A 117 -18.07 8.93 -14.22
CA ARG A 117 -18.47 7.77 -13.40
C ARG A 117 -17.72 6.56 -13.94
N SER A 118 -17.79 5.41 -13.27
CA SER A 118 -17.52 4.08 -13.87
C SER A 118 -18.49 3.74 -15.02
N ASP A 119 -18.92 4.74 -15.80
CA ASP A 119 -19.89 4.66 -16.86
C ASP A 119 -19.17 4.38 -18.18
N ALA A 120 -19.48 3.22 -18.75
CA ALA A 120 -18.96 2.78 -20.04
C ALA A 120 -19.71 3.40 -21.23
N ALA A 121 -20.78 4.17 -21.02
CA ALA A 121 -21.60 4.74 -22.09
C ALA A 121 -20.79 5.54 -23.13
N PRO A 122 -19.80 6.38 -22.78
CA PRO A 122 -18.96 7.06 -23.76
C PRO A 122 -18.13 6.12 -24.64
N TYR A 123 -17.91 4.89 -24.17
CA TYR A 123 -17.17 3.85 -24.89
C TYR A 123 -18.08 2.83 -25.59
N ALA A 124 -19.41 2.94 -25.44
CA ALA A 124 -20.38 1.94 -25.90
C ALA A 124 -20.16 1.57 -27.38
N ARG A 125 -19.92 2.57 -28.25
CA ARG A 125 -19.70 2.33 -29.69
C ARG A 125 -18.60 1.30 -30.01
N TRP A 126 -17.62 1.13 -29.13
CA TRP A 126 -16.59 0.11 -29.27
C TRP A 126 -16.84 -1.10 -28.40
N LEU A 127 -17.22 -0.92 -27.12
CA LEU A 127 -17.31 -2.02 -26.16
C LEU A 127 -18.52 -2.93 -26.40
N THR A 128 -19.58 -2.42 -27.03
CA THR A 128 -20.76 -3.21 -27.42
C THR A 128 -20.73 -3.62 -28.90
N HIS A 129 -19.64 -3.32 -29.61
CA HIS A 129 -19.52 -3.62 -31.03
C HIS A 129 -19.66 -5.12 -31.33
N VAL A 130 -20.23 -5.48 -32.48
CA VAL A 130 -20.47 -6.88 -32.88
C VAL A 130 -19.20 -7.63 -33.25
N ASP A 131 -18.23 -6.92 -33.83
CA ASP A 131 -16.90 -7.45 -34.17
C ASP A 131 -16.02 -7.54 -32.91
N PRO A 132 -15.55 -8.75 -32.52
CA PRO A 132 -14.66 -8.92 -31.37
C PRO A 132 -13.33 -8.18 -31.52
N SER A 133 -12.84 -7.93 -32.74
CA SER A 133 -11.59 -7.21 -32.98
C SER A 133 -11.69 -5.76 -32.48
N VAL A 134 -12.85 -5.12 -32.68
CA VAL A 134 -13.11 -3.74 -32.24
C VAL A 134 -13.16 -3.68 -30.71
N VAL A 135 -13.87 -4.62 -30.08
CA VAL A 135 -14.00 -4.68 -28.62
C VAL A 135 -12.64 -4.93 -27.97
N ALA A 136 -11.88 -5.92 -28.44
CA ALA A 136 -10.57 -6.25 -27.92
C ALA A 136 -9.59 -5.07 -28.04
N ASN A 137 -9.50 -4.44 -29.20
CA ASN A 137 -8.61 -3.29 -29.40
C ASN A 137 -8.99 -2.07 -28.56
N ALA A 138 -10.29 -1.81 -28.38
CA ALA A 138 -10.74 -0.75 -27.49
C ALA A 138 -10.39 -1.04 -26.03
N THR A 139 -10.53 -2.28 -25.58
CA THR A 139 -10.11 -2.68 -24.23
C THR A 139 -8.60 -2.59 -24.04
N ILE A 140 -7.79 -2.97 -25.04
CA ILE A 140 -6.32 -2.74 -25.05
C ILE A 140 -6.01 -1.25 -24.86
N CYS A 141 -6.71 -0.36 -25.57
CA CYS A 141 -6.53 1.08 -25.42
C CYS A 141 -6.89 1.58 -24.01
N LEU A 142 -7.88 0.99 -23.35
CA LEU A 142 -8.23 1.29 -21.97
C LEU A 142 -7.17 0.76 -20.99
N ILE A 143 -6.64 -0.44 -21.21
CA ILE A 143 -5.58 -1.04 -20.40
C ILE A 143 -4.32 -0.17 -20.45
N HIS A 144 -3.89 0.29 -21.63
CA HIS A 144 -2.76 1.22 -21.72
C HIS A 144 -2.99 2.53 -20.96
N GLN A 145 -4.22 3.07 -21.00
CA GLN A 145 -4.57 4.27 -20.23
C GLN A 145 -4.52 4.02 -18.72
N ALA A 146 -5.05 2.88 -18.26
CA ALA A 146 -4.99 2.48 -16.86
C ALA A 146 -3.54 2.30 -16.40
N ASN A 147 -2.72 1.60 -17.19
CA ASN A 147 -1.30 1.40 -16.93
C ASN A 147 -0.55 2.73 -16.80
N TYR A 148 -0.76 3.67 -17.71
CA TYR A 148 -0.18 5.02 -17.60
C TYR A 148 -0.59 5.72 -16.29
N LEU A 149 -1.87 5.66 -15.91
CA LEU A 149 -2.35 6.27 -14.66
C LEU A 149 -1.73 5.60 -13.42
N LEU A 150 -1.58 4.27 -13.45
CA LEU A 150 -0.95 3.50 -12.39
C LEU A 150 0.54 3.82 -12.26
N ASP A 151 1.26 3.94 -13.36
CA ASP A 151 2.68 4.33 -13.36
C ASP A 151 2.86 5.71 -12.72
N GLN A 152 1.99 6.67 -13.04
CA GLN A 152 1.99 8.00 -12.40
C GLN A 152 1.67 7.91 -10.89
N GLN A 153 0.73 7.05 -10.51
CA GLN A 153 0.35 6.83 -9.11
C GLN A 153 1.49 6.18 -8.31
N ILE A 154 2.15 5.16 -8.86
CA ILE A 154 3.32 4.49 -8.27
C ILE A 154 4.43 5.52 -8.04
N ALA A 155 4.79 6.27 -9.08
CA ALA A 155 5.85 7.27 -8.98
C ALA A 155 5.51 8.36 -7.94
N ALA A 156 4.24 8.73 -7.79
CA ALA A 156 3.81 9.67 -6.75
C ALA A 156 3.90 9.08 -5.34
N LEU A 157 3.53 7.81 -5.16
CA LEU A 157 3.65 7.11 -3.88
C LEU A 157 5.12 6.95 -3.47
N GLU A 158 5.99 6.56 -4.40
CA GLU A 158 7.44 6.43 -4.18
C GLU A 158 8.09 7.76 -3.79
N ARG A 159 7.82 8.84 -4.53
CA ARG A 159 8.30 10.19 -4.16
C ARG A 159 7.83 10.59 -2.76
N GLY A 160 6.56 10.31 -2.44
CA GLY A 160 6.00 10.58 -1.12
C GLY A 160 6.68 9.78 -0.01
N PHE A 161 7.09 8.54 -0.30
CA PHE A 161 7.83 7.69 0.64
C PHE A 161 9.23 8.24 0.91
N ILE A 162 9.95 8.65 -0.14
CA ILE A 162 11.29 9.24 -0.02
C ILE A 162 11.27 10.56 0.75
N GLN A 163 10.28 11.42 0.51
CA GLN A 163 10.24 12.76 1.10
C GLN A 163 9.70 12.80 2.54
N ALA A 164 8.66 12.02 2.83
CA ALA A 164 7.94 12.12 4.11
C ALA A 164 8.19 10.93 5.06
N GLY A 165 8.96 9.94 4.60
CA GLY A 165 9.17 8.70 5.34
C GLY A 165 7.94 7.80 5.40
N GLY A 166 8.15 6.59 5.94
CA GLY A 166 7.09 5.62 6.17
C GLY A 166 6.05 6.07 7.22
N TYR A 167 4.92 5.36 7.32
CA TYR A 167 3.96 5.61 8.41
C TYR A 167 4.59 5.42 9.81
N SER A 168 5.39 4.36 9.99
CA SER A 168 6.11 4.09 11.25
C SER A 168 7.12 5.19 11.61
N GLU A 169 7.83 5.72 10.62
CA GLU A 169 8.79 6.82 10.81
C GLU A 169 8.07 8.11 11.23
N ARG A 170 6.92 8.42 10.61
CA ARG A 170 6.10 9.57 10.99
C ARG A 170 5.54 9.44 12.41
N LEU A 171 5.10 8.24 12.81
CA LEU A 171 4.69 7.99 14.19
C LEU A 171 5.86 8.13 15.17
N ALA A 172 7.06 7.66 14.80
CA ALA A 172 8.25 7.82 15.62
C ALA A 172 8.65 9.30 15.76
N ALA A 173 8.61 10.07 14.68
CA ALA A 173 8.84 11.52 14.70
C ALA A 173 7.82 12.27 15.57
N ALA A 174 6.52 11.96 15.42
CA ALA A 174 5.46 12.56 16.23
C ALA A 174 5.63 12.24 17.73
N ARG A 175 6.05 11.01 18.07
CA ARG A 175 6.38 10.63 19.47
C ARG A 175 7.57 11.41 20.02
N LEU A 176 8.59 11.68 19.21
CA LEU A 176 9.74 12.49 19.61
C LEU A 176 9.36 13.96 19.84
N GLU A 177 8.48 14.51 19.00
CA GLU A 177 7.97 15.87 19.14
C GLU A 177 7.10 16.04 20.39
N GLN A 178 6.21 15.08 20.66
CA GLN A 178 5.41 15.06 21.88
C GLN A 178 6.28 15.02 23.14
N ARG A 179 7.44 14.35 23.10
CA ARG A 179 8.41 14.36 24.22
C ARG A 179 9.08 15.71 24.41
N ARG A 180 9.39 16.43 23.32
CA ARG A 180 10.03 17.76 23.40
C ARG A 180 9.12 18.82 24.03
N GLY A 181 7.81 18.65 23.92
CA GLY A 181 6.80 19.52 24.54
C GLY A 181 6.35 19.09 25.94
N ARG A 182 6.88 17.99 26.50
CA ARG A 182 6.49 17.48 27.81
C ARG A 182 7.31 18.16 28.91
N ASP A 183 6.64 18.59 29.98
CA ASP A 183 7.30 19.14 31.17
C ASP A 183 8.15 18.02 31.82
N PRO A 184 9.43 18.26 32.18
CA PRO A 184 10.28 17.28 32.86
C PRO A 184 9.67 16.72 34.17
N THR A 185 8.67 17.40 34.73
CA THR A 185 7.98 16.99 35.96
C THR A 185 6.81 16.03 35.73
N ASP A 186 6.40 15.80 34.47
CA ASP A 186 5.35 14.83 34.17
C ASP A 186 5.85 13.38 34.37
N PRO A 187 5.12 12.52 35.10
CA PRO A 187 5.52 11.14 35.33
C PRO A 187 5.58 10.36 34.00
N PRO A 188 6.63 9.56 33.74
CA PRO A 188 6.79 8.83 32.48
C PRO A 188 5.59 7.91 32.21
N ASP A 189 5.16 7.87 30.95
CA ASP A 189 4.06 7.00 30.54
C ASP A 189 4.59 5.56 30.42
N ARG A 190 3.81 4.55 30.81
CA ARG A 190 4.19 3.12 30.70
C ARG A 190 4.44 2.68 29.25
N SER A 191 4.09 3.52 28.27
CA SER A 191 4.37 3.32 26.84
C SER A 191 5.71 3.92 26.37
N ASP A 192 6.49 4.55 27.26
CA ASP A 192 7.80 5.10 26.94
C ASP A 192 8.80 3.98 26.54
N PRO A 193 9.55 4.13 25.43
CA PRO A 193 10.58 3.20 25.06
C PRO A 193 11.67 3.25 26.12
N LEU A 194 11.87 2.09 26.73
CA LEU A 194 12.91 1.84 27.70
C LEU A 194 14.29 2.25 27.12
N PRO A 195 15.20 2.75 27.96
CA PRO A 195 16.48 3.28 27.52
C PRO A 195 17.28 2.24 26.72
N LEU A 196 18.15 2.71 25.83
CA LEU A 196 19.03 1.86 25.05
C LEU A 196 20.22 1.38 25.90
N CYS A 197 20.66 0.16 25.67
CA CYS A 197 21.79 -0.44 26.36
C CYS A 197 23.10 0.28 25.98
N PRO A 198 23.91 0.74 26.95
CA PRO A 198 25.15 1.47 26.68
C PRO A 198 26.24 0.59 26.06
N LEU A 199 26.09 -0.74 26.10
CA LEU A 199 27.07 -1.69 25.56
C LEU A 199 26.79 -2.08 24.10
N CYS A 200 25.52 -2.10 23.66
CA CYS A 200 25.18 -2.62 22.33
C CYS A 200 24.04 -1.89 21.62
N GLY A 201 23.47 -0.83 22.21
CA GLY A 201 22.41 -0.02 21.59
C GLY A 201 21.03 -0.69 21.50
N LYS A 202 20.86 -1.94 21.91
CA LYS A 202 19.54 -2.61 21.97
C LYS A 202 18.70 -2.08 23.14
N VAL A 203 17.37 -2.12 23.02
CA VAL A 203 16.45 -1.70 24.10
C VAL A 203 16.69 -2.47 25.40
N MET A 204 16.61 -1.80 26.54
CA MET A 204 16.65 -2.42 27.85
C MET A 204 15.24 -2.85 28.31
N VAL A 205 15.14 -3.87 29.15
CA VAL A 205 13.89 -4.40 29.71
C VAL A 205 13.97 -4.44 31.23
N VAL A 206 12.87 -4.15 31.94
CA VAL A 206 12.82 -4.25 33.40
C VAL A 206 12.86 -5.73 33.81
N ARG A 207 13.78 -6.08 34.69
CA ARG A 207 13.97 -7.43 35.23
C ARG A 207 14.03 -7.38 36.75
N THR A 208 13.60 -8.45 37.39
CA THR A 208 13.67 -8.60 38.85
C THR A 208 14.81 -9.54 39.22
N ALA A 209 15.66 -9.11 40.15
CA ALA A 209 16.75 -9.94 40.66
C ALA A 209 16.20 -11.14 41.44
N ARG A 210 16.58 -12.36 41.04
CA ARG A 210 16.06 -13.62 41.63
C ARG A 210 16.89 -14.17 42.79
N LYS A 211 18.15 -13.74 42.95
CA LYS A 211 19.11 -14.27 43.95
C LYS A 211 20.05 -13.16 44.44
N GLY A 212 20.55 -13.28 45.67
CA GLY A 212 21.50 -12.35 46.31
C GLY A 212 20.86 -11.29 47.21
N GLU A 213 21.67 -10.41 47.79
CA GLU A 213 21.24 -9.35 48.75
C GLU A 213 20.19 -8.37 48.17
N ARG A 214 20.10 -8.28 46.84
CA ARG A 214 19.14 -7.44 46.12
C ARG A 214 17.98 -8.24 45.52
N ALA A 215 17.75 -9.48 45.95
CA ALA A 215 16.63 -10.29 45.48
C ALA A 215 15.30 -9.53 45.69
N GLY A 216 14.48 -9.48 44.65
CA GLY A 216 13.23 -8.70 44.62
C GLY A 216 13.37 -7.27 44.08
N SER A 217 14.58 -6.71 43.97
CA SER A 217 14.78 -5.40 43.34
C SER A 217 14.63 -5.45 41.82
N GLN A 218 14.13 -4.37 41.23
CA GLN A 218 14.03 -4.19 39.78
C GLN A 218 15.26 -3.49 39.22
N PHE A 219 15.71 -3.91 38.04
CA PHE A 219 16.79 -3.29 37.28
C PHE A 219 16.49 -3.36 35.79
N LEU A 220 17.10 -2.48 35.01
CA LEU A 220 17.05 -2.55 33.54
C LEU A 220 18.14 -3.50 33.07
N GLY A 221 17.79 -4.54 32.32
CA GLY A 221 18.74 -5.45 31.68
C GLY A 221 18.59 -5.42 30.16
N CYS A 222 19.69 -5.58 29.41
CA CYS A 222 19.65 -5.62 27.96
C CYS A 222 18.68 -6.71 27.44
N SER A 223 17.91 -6.39 26.39
CA SER A 223 17.05 -7.36 25.70
C SER A 223 17.85 -8.48 25.03
N GLY A 224 19.10 -8.24 24.64
CA GLY A 224 20.01 -9.24 24.07
C GLY A 224 20.80 -10.03 25.10
N TYR A 225 20.25 -10.31 26.30
CA TYR A 225 20.84 -11.26 27.24
C TYR A 225 20.49 -12.69 26.79
N PRO A 226 21.42 -13.66 26.82
CA PRO A 226 22.71 -13.65 27.52
C PRO A 226 23.90 -13.05 26.77
N GLU A 227 23.77 -12.71 25.49
CA GLU A 227 24.88 -12.26 24.63
C GLU A 227 25.41 -10.87 25.02
N CYS A 228 24.58 -10.03 25.63
CA CYS A 228 24.94 -8.73 26.19
C CYS A 228 24.47 -8.63 27.65
N LYS A 229 25.41 -8.41 28.56
CA LYS A 229 25.17 -8.32 30.02
C LYS A 229 24.97 -6.89 30.53
N GLY A 230 24.63 -5.94 29.64
CA GLY A 230 24.43 -4.55 30.04
C GLY A 230 23.25 -4.37 31.00
N THR A 231 23.47 -3.65 32.10
CA THR A 231 22.46 -3.36 33.12
C THR A 231 22.49 -1.88 33.55
N GLN A 232 21.36 -1.37 34.03
CA GLN A 232 21.20 -0.02 34.59
C GLN A 232 20.22 -0.05 35.76
N LYS A 233 20.31 0.95 36.64
CA LYS A 233 19.35 1.16 37.74
C LYS A 233 18.05 1.74 37.18
N VAL A 234 16.92 1.39 37.81
CA VAL A 234 15.62 2.03 37.53
C VAL A 234 15.52 3.24 38.46
N ASP A 235 15.56 4.46 37.92
CA ASP A 235 15.35 5.67 38.73
C ASP A 235 13.85 5.81 39.02
N GLY A 236 13.44 5.51 40.27
CA GLY A 236 12.02 5.53 40.63
C GLY A 236 11.64 4.96 42.00
N SER A 237 12.47 5.13 43.05
CA SER A 237 11.98 5.00 44.42
C SER A 237 12.74 5.92 45.37
N ASP A 238 12.27 7.14 45.51
CA ASP A 238 12.66 8.02 46.58
C ASP A 238 11.96 7.55 47.87
N ARG A 239 12.74 7.03 48.82
CA ARG A 239 12.43 7.08 50.25
C ARG A 239 13.67 7.61 50.94
N SER A 240 13.81 8.93 50.94
CA SER A 240 14.70 9.66 51.84
C SER A 240 14.31 9.38 53.30
N GLY A 241 15.24 8.77 54.04
CA GLY A 241 15.22 8.70 55.50
C GLY A 241 16.65 8.82 55.98
N GLY A 242 17.16 10.04 56.10
CA GLY A 242 18.49 10.31 56.61
C GLY A 242 18.63 9.93 58.08
N SER A 243 19.78 9.38 58.45
CA SER A 243 20.30 9.48 59.82
C SER A 243 21.81 9.58 59.78
N VAL A 244 22.28 10.69 60.33
CA VAL A 244 23.67 11.04 60.60
C VAL A 244 24.27 10.07 61.60
N ARG A 245 25.52 9.63 61.41
CA ARG A 245 26.43 9.46 62.55
C ARG A 245 27.89 9.69 62.17
N SER A 246 28.49 10.52 63.00
CA SER A 246 29.81 11.12 62.91
C SER A 246 30.90 10.17 63.39
N LYS A 247 32.14 10.51 63.01
CA LYS A 247 33.42 9.88 63.38
C LYS A 247 33.53 9.53 64.87
N LYS A 248 34.13 8.37 65.15
CA LYS A 248 35.30 8.24 66.02
C LYS A 248 36.21 7.17 65.44
#